data_AF-A0A553EPV0-F1
#
_entry.id   AF-A0A553EPV0-F1
#
_cell.length_a   1.000
_cell.length_b   1.000
_cell.length_c   1.000
_cell.angle_alpha   90.00
_cell.angle_beta   90.00
_cell.angle_gamma   90.00
#
_symmetry.space_group_name_H-M   'P 1'
#
loop_
_entity.id
_entity.type
_entity.pdbx_description
1 polymer ?
#
loop_
_entity_poly.entity_id
_entity_poly.type
_entity_poly.pdbx_seq_one_letter_code
_entity_poly.pdbx_strand_id
1 'polypeptide(L)'
;MKNWIKSYWSNCLSIAAIICSVVAICVSLPSAPELGIDYIGVIVGILSLLVTMLIGWQIWNVIAIDKKIDGKVEQTSDSLTKSIDATKKEMIDYIQKANEKSQAEIMASLLFLQGDTLLLKSQYESALLRYLDIISDIIEKPYIENYSDAIDACISKAREAKKLVNHNELKRILKVEKRDSYLKALLKIEGHKAIDIIIFLRGL
;
A
#
# COMPACT_ATOMS: atom_id res chain seq x y z
N MET A 1 -30.12 6.88 -18.85
CA MET A 1 -30.35 5.46 -19.23
C MET A 1 -31.83 5.01 -19.26
N LYS A 2 -32.77 5.66 -18.55
CA LYS A 2 -34.19 5.24 -18.50
C LYS A 2 -34.98 5.47 -19.81
N ASN A 3 -34.52 6.39 -20.67
CA ASN A 3 -35.26 6.81 -21.87
C ASN A 3 -34.99 5.92 -23.11
N TRP A 4 -33.86 5.22 -23.15
CA TRP A 4 -33.51 4.37 -24.31
C TRP A 4 -34.34 3.08 -24.32
N ILE A 5 -34.45 2.42 -23.16
CA ILE A 5 -35.28 1.20 -23.00
C ILE A 5 -36.76 1.48 -23.28
N LYS A 6 -37.29 2.65 -22.85
CA LYS A 6 -38.65 3.09 -23.19
C LYS A 6 -38.86 3.28 -24.71
N SER A 7 -37.86 3.83 -25.40
CA SER A 7 -37.93 4.07 -26.84
C SER A 7 -37.93 2.74 -27.63
N TYR A 8 -37.06 1.79 -27.28
CA TYR A 8 -37.06 0.46 -27.90
C TYR A 8 -38.35 -0.32 -27.64
N TRP A 9 -38.88 -0.24 -26.41
CA TRP A 9 -40.18 -0.83 -26.09
C TRP A 9 -41.33 -0.23 -26.91
N SER A 10 -41.34 1.10 -27.07
CA SER A 10 -42.35 1.79 -27.88
C SER A 10 -42.27 1.41 -29.36
N ASN A 11 -41.06 1.30 -29.92
CA ASN A 11 -40.86 0.95 -31.31
C ASN A 11 -41.20 -0.53 -31.60
N CYS A 12 -40.85 -1.43 -30.68
CA CYS A 12 -41.19 -2.85 -30.79
C CYS A 12 -42.71 -3.07 -30.67
N LEU A 13 -43.38 -2.34 -29.77
CA LEU A 13 -44.84 -2.37 -29.62
C LEU A 13 -45.56 -1.86 -30.87
N SER A 14 -45.04 -0.80 -31.50
CA SER A 14 -45.61 -0.25 -32.74
C SER A 14 -45.52 -1.25 -33.89
N ILE A 15 -44.38 -1.92 -34.05
CA ILE A 15 -44.19 -2.97 -35.06
C ILE A 15 -45.12 -4.17 -34.80
N ALA A 16 -45.24 -4.60 -33.55
CA ALA A 16 -46.16 -5.66 -33.17
C ALA A 16 -47.63 -5.29 -33.45
N ALA A 17 -48.02 -4.03 -33.19
CA ALA A 17 -49.36 -3.54 -33.46
C ALA A 17 -49.68 -3.51 -34.97
N ILE A 18 -48.72 -3.11 -35.81
CA ILE A 18 -48.86 -3.14 -37.27
C ILE A 18 -49.06 -4.57 -37.76
N ILE A 19 -48.25 -5.52 -37.25
CA ILE A 19 -48.37 -6.94 -37.60
C ILE A 19 -49.73 -7.48 -37.16
N CYS A 20 -50.19 -7.20 -35.94
CA CYS A 20 -51.51 -7.58 -35.46
C CYS A 20 -52.64 -6.97 -36.29
N SER A 21 -52.49 -5.73 -36.76
CA SER A 21 -53.46 -5.09 -37.66
C SER A 21 -53.53 -5.82 -39.01
N VAL A 22 -52.39 -6.21 -39.59
CA VAL A 22 -52.34 -6.99 -40.84
C VAL A 22 -52.98 -8.36 -40.64
N VAL A 23 -52.68 -9.04 -39.54
CA VAL A 23 -53.33 -10.32 -39.17
C VAL A 23 -54.83 -10.15 -39.04
N ALA A 24 -55.30 -9.12 -38.33
CA ALA A 24 -56.72 -8.86 -38.13
C ALA A 24 -57.45 -8.61 -39.45
N ILE A 25 -56.83 -7.89 -40.39
CA ILE A 25 -57.38 -7.66 -41.74
C ILE A 25 -57.44 -8.97 -42.53
N CYS A 26 -56.38 -9.78 -42.49
CA CYS A 26 -56.37 -11.08 -43.15
C CYS A 26 -57.42 -12.03 -42.55
N VAL A 27 -57.57 -12.08 -41.22
CA VAL A 27 -58.57 -12.91 -40.51
C VAL A 27 -60.00 -12.44 -40.76
N SER A 28 -60.21 -11.12 -40.91
CA SER A 28 -61.56 -10.55 -41.05
C SER A 28 -62.13 -10.60 -42.48
N LEU A 29 -61.33 -10.93 -43.50
CA LEU A 29 -61.81 -11.19 -44.87
C LEU A 29 -61.69 -12.68 -45.29
N PRO A 30 -62.42 -13.61 -44.68
CA PRO A 30 -62.40 -15.02 -45.10
C PRO A 30 -63.37 -15.35 -46.25
N SER A 31 -63.91 -14.39 -47.00
CA SER A 31 -65.02 -14.66 -47.92
C SER A 31 -64.95 -13.91 -49.25
N ALA A 32 -64.07 -14.39 -50.13
CA ALA A 32 -64.28 -14.35 -51.59
C ALA A 32 -63.60 -15.61 -52.17
N PRO A 33 -64.34 -16.62 -52.66
CA PRO A 33 -63.79 -17.88 -53.16
C PRO A 33 -62.96 -17.79 -54.45
N GLU A 34 -62.57 -16.59 -54.89
CA GLU A 34 -62.05 -16.34 -56.24
C GLU A 34 -60.64 -15.71 -56.26
N LEU A 35 -60.00 -15.53 -55.10
CA LEU A 35 -58.61 -15.08 -55.04
C LEU A 35 -57.81 -16.11 -54.25
N GLY A 36 -57.07 -16.95 -54.99
CA GLY A 36 -56.21 -18.03 -54.49
C GLY A 36 -54.99 -17.53 -53.70
N ILE A 37 -55.22 -16.82 -52.60
CA ILE A 37 -54.18 -16.39 -51.68
C ILE A 37 -54.16 -17.37 -50.50
N ASP A 38 -53.04 -18.07 -50.33
CA ASP A 38 -52.80 -19.05 -49.26
C ASP A 38 -52.75 -18.38 -47.88
N TYR A 39 -53.93 -18.25 -47.27
CA TYR A 39 -54.15 -17.65 -45.96
C TYR A 39 -53.30 -18.30 -44.85
N ILE A 40 -53.13 -19.62 -44.92
CA ILE A 40 -52.26 -20.38 -44.00
C ILE A 40 -50.80 -19.96 -44.18
N GLY A 41 -50.36 -19.74 -45.41
CA GLY A 41 -49.01 -19.25 -45.73
C GLY A 41 -48.76 -17.85 -45.15
N VAL A 42 -49.75 -16.98 -45.18
CA VAL A 42 -49.65 -15.63 -44.58
C VAL A 42 -49.52 -15.70 -43.06
N ILE A 43 -50.31 -16.54 -42.38
CA ILE A 43 -50.21 -16.73 -40.93
C ILE A 43 -48.83 -17.29 -40.54
N VAL A 44 -48.36 -18.32 -41.24
CA VAL A 44 -47.05 -18.93 -40.97
C VAL A 44 -45.91 -17.96 -41.29
N GLY A 45 -46.07 -17.13 -42.32
CA GLY A 45 -45.13 -16.05 -42.65
C GLY A 45 -45.02 -15.01 -41.54
N ILE A 46 -46.15 -14.58 -40.98
CA ILE A 46 -46.16 -13.60 -39.87
C ILE A 46 -45.60 -14.21 -38.58
N LEU A 47 -45.97 -15.45 -38.27
CA LEU A 47 -45.45 -16.16 -37.09
C LEU A 47 -43.94 -16.34 -37.17
N SER A 48 -43.40 -16.71 -38.34
CA SER A 48 -41.95 -16.86 -38.54
C SER A 48 -41.21 -15.52 -38.44
N LEU A 49 -41.81 -14.42 -38.92
CA LEU A 49 -41.26 -13.07 -38.77
C LEU A 49 -41.20 -12.63 -37.30
N LEU A 50 -42.28 -12.88 -36.52
CA LEU A 50 -42.34 -12.58 -35.10
C LEU A 50 -41.31 -13.39 -34.29
N VAL A 51 -41.21 -14.70 -34.55
CA VAL A 51 -40.23 -15.56 -33.88
C VAL A 51 -38.80 -15.13 -34.22
N THR A 52 -38.53 -14.78 -35.47
CA THR A 52 -37.20 -14.28 -35.89
C THR A 52 -36.84 -12.97 -35.18
N MET A 53 -37.78 -12.04 -35.02
CA MET A 53 -37.57 -10.79 -34.29
C MET A 53 -37.33 -11.02 -32.79
N LEU A 54 -38.03 -11.97 -32.18
CA LEU A 54 -37.81 -12.39 -30.79
C LEU A 54 -36.42 -12.99 -30.58
N ILE A 55 -35.98 -13.89 -31.47
CA ILE A 55 -34.64 -14.49 -31.41
C ILE A 55 -33.57 -13.41 -31.60
N GLY A 56 -33.76 -12.47 -32.55
CA GLY A 56 -32.85 -11.35 -32.74
C GLY A 56 -32.70 -10.47 -31.49
N TRP A 57 -33.79 -10.20 -30.78
CA TRP A 57 -33.77 -9.46 -29.52
C TRP A 57 -33.02 -10.21 -28.41
N GLN A 58 -33.21 -11.53 -28.29
CA GLN A 58 -32.50 -12.33 -27.30
C GLN A 58 -30.98 -12.37 -27.57
N ILE A 59 -30.57 -12.56 -28.83
CA ILE A 59 -29.16 -12.53 -29.24
C ILE A 59 -28.53 -11.17 -28.91
N TRP A 60 -29.23 -10.07 -29.20
CA TRP A 60 -28.76 -8.72 -28.89
C TRP A 60 -28.54 -8.52 -27.38
N ASN A 61 -29.49 -8.99 -26.55
CA ASN A 61 -29.41 -8.84 -25.11
C ASN A 61 -28.23 -9.64 -24.51
N VAL A 62 -27.98 -10.86 -25.00
CA VAL A 62 -26.83 -11.68 -24.57
C VAL A 62 -25.51 -10.98 -24.92
N ILE A 63 -25.34 -10.50 -26.15
CA ILE A 63 -24.11 -9.79 -26.58
C ILE A 63 -23.89 -8.50 -25.77
N ALA A 64 -24.97 -7.75 -25.47
CA ALA A 64 -24.88 -6.53 -24.68
C ALA A 64 -24.52 -6.79 -23.21
N ILE A 65 -25.01 -7.90 -22.64
CA ILE A 65 -24.66 -8.33 -21.28
C ILE A 65 -23.20 -8.76 -21.23
N ASP A 66 -22.74 -9.56 -22.19
CA ASP A 66 -21.36 -10.07 -22.26
C ASP A 66 -20.33 -8.93 -22.27
N LYS A 67 -20.52 -7.94 -23.16
CA LYS A 67 -19.67 -6.73 -23.21
C LYS A 67 -19.67 -5.93 -21.91
N LYS A 68 -20.80 -5.89 -21.20
CA LYS A 68 -20.91 -5.17 -19.92
C LYS A 68 -20.26 -5.94 -18.77
N ILE A 69 -20.31 -7.27 -18.82
CA ILE A 69 -19.64 -8.16 -17.88
C ILE A 69 -18.13 -8.02 -18.07
N ASP A 70 -17.63 -8.16 -19.29
CA ASP A 70 -16.19 -8.03 -19.59
C ASP A 70 -15.63 -6.69 -19.11
N GLY A 71 -16.28 -5.58 -19.46
CA GLY A 71 -15.84 -4.26 -19.01
C GLY A 71 -15.86 -4.09 -17.48
N LYS A 72 -16.82 -4.73 -16.78
CA LYS A 72 -16.86 -4.72 -15.31
C LYS A 72 -15.80 -5.65 -14.70
N VAL A 73 -15.54 -6.79 -15.31
CA VAL A 73 -14.51 -7.74 -14.90
C VAL A 73 -13.14 -7.12 -15.05
N GLU A 74 -12.88 -6.43 -16.16
CA GLU A 74 -11.64 -5.69 -16.42
C GLU A 74 -11.45 -4.55 -15.40
N GLN A 75 -12.47 -3.71 -15.18
CA GLN A 75 -12.41 -2.65 -14.16
C GLN A 75 -12.19 -3.21 -12.75
N THR A 76 -12.85 -4.33 -12.42
CA THR A 76 -12.68 -4.99 -11.11
C THR A 76 -11.26 -5.54 -10.98
N SER A 77 -10.75 -6.20 -12.02
CA SER A 77 -9.37 -6.73 -12.07
C SER A 77 -8.33 -5.64 -11.92
N ASP A 78 -8.49 -4.52 -12.61
CA ASP A 78 -7.59 -3.36 -12.51
C ASP A 78 -7.63 -2.73 -11.11
N SER A 79 -8.83 -2.57 -10.55
CA SER A 79 -8.99 -2.04 -9.19
C SER A 79 -8.37 -2.97 -8.14
N LEU A 80 -8.53 -4.28 -8.33
CA LEU A 80 -7.97 -5.30 -7.47
C LEU A 80 -6.45 -5.30 -7.56
N THR A 81 -5.89 -5.26 -8.77
CA THR A 81 -4.44 -5.18 -9.01
C THR A 81 -3.84 -3.96 -8.34
N LYS A 82 -4.46 -2.77 -8.49
CA LYS A 82 -4.02 -1.54 -7.81
C LYS A 82 -4.07 -1.67 -6.28
N SER A 83 -5.12 -2.28 -5.75
CA SER A 83 -5.24 -2.50 -4.29
C SER A 83 -4.21 -3.48 -3.76
N ILE A 84 -3.90 -4.54 -4.52
CA ILE A 84 -2.86 -5.51 -4.18
C ILE A 84 -1.48 -4.84 -4.21
N ASP A 85 -1.18 -4.02 -5.22
CA ASP A 85 0.10 -3.31 -5.32
C ASP A 85 0.27 -2.29 -4.19
N ALA A 86 -0.79 -1.55 -3.85
CA ALA A 86 -0.77 -0.63 -2.70
C ALA A 86 -0.52 -1.39 -1.39
N THR A 87 -1.27 -2.48 -1.16
CA THR A 87 -1.12 -3.32 0.05
C THR A 87 0.28 -3.93 0.13
N LYS A 88 0.82 -4.41 -1.00
CA LYS A 88 2.18 -4.97 -1.08
C LYS A 88 3.22 -3.90 -0.72
N LYS A 89 3.06 -2.67 -1.22
CA LYS A 89 3.97 -1.57 -0.91
C LYS A 89 3.93 -1.20 0.56
N GLU A 90 2.75 -1.08 1.15
CA GLU A 90 2.58 -0.81 2.59
C GLU A 90 3.18 -1.93 3.45
N MET A 91 2.98 -3.19 3.07
CA MET A 91 3.56 -4.32 3.78
C MET A 91 5.10 -4.33 3.69
N ILE A 92 5.68 -4.03 2.53
CA ILE A 92 7.13 -3.92 2.36
C ILE A 92 7.69 -2.81 3.25
N ASP A 93 7.05 -1.63 3.27
CA ASP A 93 7.46 -0.50 4.12
C ASP A 93 7.40 -0.87 5.61
N TYR A 94 6.32 -1.50 6.05
CA TYR A 94 6.17 -1.97 7.42
C TYR A 94 7.26 -2.99 7.80
N ILE A 95 7.51 -4.00 6.95
CA ILE A 95 8.54 -5.02 7.20
C ILE A 95 9.92 -4.37 7.23
N GLN A 96 10.22 -3.44 6.31
CA GLN A 96 11.50 -2.75 6.28
C GLN A 96 11.71 -1.94 7.56
N LYS A 97 10.71 -1.15 7.98
CA LYS A 97 10.78 -0.35 9.21
C LYS A 97 10.93 -1.21 10.46
N ALA A 98 10.20 -2.33 10.55
CA ALA A 98 10.32 -3.28 11.65
C ALA A 98 11.71 -3.96 11.67
N ASN A 99 12.25 -4.30 10.51
CA ASN A 99 13.57 -4.89 10.37
C ASN A 99 14.68 -3.89 10.74
N GLU A 100 14.62 -2.65 10.26
CA GLU A 100 15.56 -1.58 10.62
C GLU A 100 15.57 -1.31 12.14
N LYS A 101 14.39 -1.29 12.77
CA LYS A 101 14.27 -1.15 14.22
C LYS A 101 14.95 -2.32 14.96
N SER A 102 14.64 -3.55 14.57
CA SER A 102 15.24 -4.75 15.17
C SER A 102 16.77 -4.78 15.01
N GLN A 103 17.28 -4.40 13.84
CA GLN A 103 18.72 -4.30 13.61
C GLN A 103 19.39 -3.23 14.48
N ALA A 104 18.74 -2.08 14.69
CA ALA A 104 19.24 -1.05 15.60
C ALA A 104 19.33 -1.57 17.05
N GLU A 105 18.32 -2.33 17.52
CA GLU A 105 18.29 -2.97 18.84
C GLU A 105 19.41 -3.98 19.06
N ILE A 106 19.63 -4.86 18.08
CA ILE A 106 20.71 -5.84 18.14
C ILE A 106 22.06 -5.11 18.11
N MET A 107 22.23 -4.12 17.24
CA MET A 107 23.48 -3.37 17.12
C MET A 107 23.81 -2.64 18.42
N ALA A 108 22.87 -1.90 19.01
CA ALA A 108 23.10 -1.20 20.27
C ALA A 108 23.55 -2.15 21.39
N SER A 109 22.89 -3.32 21.51
CA SER A 109 23.24 -4.35 22.49
C SER A 109 24.63 -4.95 22.26
N LEU A 110 24.98 -5.24 20.99
CA LEU A 110 26.31 -5.76 20.63
C LEU A 110 27.41 -4.74 20.93
N LEU A 111 27.19 -3.47 20.58
CA LEU A 111 28.12 -2.38 20.83
C LEU A 111 28.34 -2.17 22.34
N PHE A 112 27.27 -2.28 23.13
CA PHE A 112 27.33 -2.17 24.57
C PHE A 112 28.19 -3.29 25.17
N LEU A 113 27.97 -4.54 24.75
CA LEU A 113 28.78 -5.68 25.17
C LEU A 113 30.25 -5.52 24.76
N GLN A 114 30.53 -4.99 23.57
CA GLN A 114 31.90 -4.66 23.16
C GLN A 114 32.53 -3.60 24.07
N GLY A 115 31.80 -2.56 24.46
CA GLY A 115 32.24 -1.55 25.43
C GLY A 115 32.63 -2.19 26.78
N ASP A 116 31.76 -3.06 27.31
CA ASP A 116 32.03 -3.78 28.57
C ASP A 116 33.26 -4.70 28.45
N THR A 117 33.42 -5.36 27.30
CA THR A 117 34.60 -6.20 27.03
C THR A 117 35.89 -5.38 27.00
N LEU A 118 35.84 -4.17 26.47
CA LEU A 118 36.99 -3.24 26.45
C LEU A 118 37.32 -2.72 27.86
N LEU A 119 36.31 -2.43 28.68
CA LEU A 119 36.49 -2.09 30.09
C LEU A 119 37.22 -3.21 30.84
N LEU A 120 36.81 -4.46 30.66
CA LEU A 120 37.47 -5.63 31.27
C LEU A 120 38.92 -5.77 30.82
N LYS A 121 39.24 -5.39 29.57
CA LYS A 121 40.60 -5.37 29.02
C LYS A 121 41.40 -4.13 29.42
N SER A 122 40.87 -3.26 30.28
CA SER A 122 41.49 -1.98 30.68
C SER A 122 41.75 -1.01 29.53
N GLN A 123 41.00 -1.13 28.42
CA GLN A 123 41.08 -0.24 27.27
C GLN A 123 40.04 0.87 27.39
N TYR A 124 40.26 1.78 28.36
CA TYR A 124 39.27 2.76 28.79
C TYR A 124 38.95 3.82 27.73
N GLU A 125 39.93 4.24 26.94
CA GLU A 125 39.76 5.22 25.86
C GLU A 125 38.84 4.66 24.78
N SER A 126 39.14 3.45 24.33
CA SER A 126 38.33 2.74 23.33
C SER A 126 36.92 2.43 23.85
N ALA A 127 36.80 2.05 25.13
CA ALA A 127 35.49 1.82 25.75
C ALA A 127 34.65 3.10 25.80
N LEU A 128 35.24 4.22 26.23
CA LEU A 128 34.56 5.53 26.26
C LEU A 128 34.07 5.92 24.86
N LEU A 129 34.93 5.82 23.85
CA LEU A 129 34.55 6.12 22.46
C LEU A 129 33.43 5.20 21.96
N ARG A 130 33.42 3.93 22.39
CA ARG A 130 32.38 2.98 21.99
C ARG A 130 31.02 3.35 22.57
N TYR A 131 30.94 3.74 23.85
CA TYR A 131 29.68 4.21 24.42
C TYR A 131 29.22 5.54 23.80
N LEU A 132 30.15 6.44 23.46
CA LEU A 132 29.82 7.68 22.74
C LEU A 132 29.31 7.42 21.32
N ASP A 133 29.88 6.45 20.60
CA ASP A 133 29.38 6.02 19.29
C ASP A 133 27.93 5.51 19.40
N ILE A 134 27.61 4.70 20.41
CA ILE A 134 26.25 4.20 20.65
C ILE A 134 25.27 5.35 20.90
N ILE A 135 25.62 6.26 21.80
CA ILE A 135 24.79 7.43 22.13
C ILE A 135 24.54 8.27 20.87
N SER A 136 25.57 8.50 20.06
CA SER A 136 25.42 9.25 18.81
C SER A 136 24.51 8.55 17.81
N ASP A 137 24.69 7.24 17.60
CA ASP A 137 23.90 6.46 16.63
C ASP A 137 22.42 6.36 17.03
N ILE A 138 22.13 6.19 18.33
CA ILE A 138 20.76 6.17 18.85
C ILE A 138 20.07 7.53 18.68
N ILE A 139 20.79 8.62 18.97
CA ILE A 139 20.22 9.98 18.89
C ILE A 139 20.03 10.46 17.45
N GLU A 140 20.82 9.96 16.50
CA GLU A 140 20.66 10.28 15.07
C GLU A 140 19.57 9.47 14.38
N LYS A 141 19.13 8.33 14.95
CA LYS A 141 18.08 7.48 14.39
C LYS A 141 16.73 7.73 15.11
N PRO A 142 15.81 8.52 14.54
CA PRO A 142 14.59 9.02 15.21
C PRO A 142 13.50 7.95 15.43
N TYR A 143 13.78 6.67 15.22
CA TYR A 143 12.74 5.64 15.13
C TYR A 143 12.28 5.06 16.47
N ILE A 144 12.87 5.43 17.60
CA ILE A 144 12.77 4.61 18.81
C ILE A 144 12.49 5.48 20.04
N GLU A 145 11.21 5.60 20.37
CA GLU A 145 10.67 6.28 21.57
C GLU A 145 11.15 5.68 22.91
N ASN A 146 11.93 4.59 22.90
CA ASN A 146 12.12 3.74 24.08
C ASN A 146 13.57 3.41 24.45
N TYR A 147 14.53 4.29 24.12
CA TYR A 147 15.94 4.10 24.50
C TYR A 147 16.44 4.95 25.66
N SER A 148 15.57 5.65 26.38
CA SER A 148 15.99 6.41 27.56
C SER A 148 16.85 5.57 28.50
N ASP A 149 16.44 4.32 28.76
CA ASP A 149 17.16 3.41 29.65
C ASP A 149 18.52 2.98 29.09
N ALA A 150 18.62 2.72 27.78
CA ALA A 150 19.88 2.33 27.15
C ALA A 150 20.87 3.50 27.06
N ILE A 151 20.37 4.70 26.77
CA ILE A 151 21.17 5.93 26.80
C ILE A 151 21.68 6.16 28.22
N ASP A 152 20.82 6.02 29.23
CA ASP A 152 21.20 6.19 30.64
C ASP A 152 22.26 5.15 31.06
N ALA A 153 22.10 3.89 30.65
CA ALA A 153 23.10 2.85 30.88
C ALA A 153 24.44 3.18 30.19
N CYS A 154 24.41 3.62 28.93
CA CYS A 154 25.60 4.02 28.19
C CYS A 154 26.29 5.24 28.82
N ILE A 155 25.53 6.23 29.30
CA ILE A 155 26.08 7.39 30.02
C ILE A 155 26.77 6.93 31.31
N SER A 156 26.15 6.03 32.08
CA SER A 156 26.76 5.49 33.30
C SER A 156 28.08 4.80 33.00
N LYS A 157 28.11 3.94 31.98
CA LYS A 157 29.32 3.23 31.56
C LYS A 157 30.39 4.13 30.95
N ALA A 158 29.99 5.11 30.15
CA ALA A 158 30.89 6.15 29.66
C ALA A 158 31.54 6.90 30.83
N ARG A 159 30.78 7.19 31.89
CA ARG A 159 31.31 7.84 33.10
C ARG A 159 32.29 6.95 33.85
N GLU A 160 32.04 5.64 33.94
CA GLU A 160 33.00 4.67 34.48
C GLU A 160 34.30 4.67 33.69
N ALA A 161 34.22 4.55 32.36
CA ALA A 161 35.39 4.59 31.47
C ALA A 161 36.17 5.90 31.63
N LYS A 162 35.48 7.04 31.57
CA LYS A 162 36.04 8.40 31.67
C LYS A 162 36.95 8.59 32.89
N LYS A 163 36.61 7.99 34.05
CA LYS A 163 37.42 8.12 35.28
C LYS A 163 38.83 7.55 35.14
N LEU A 164 39.02 6.60 34.24
CA LEU A 164 40.26 5.83 34.08
C LEU A 164 40.99 6.14 32.77
N VAL A 165 40.48 7.07 31.97
CA VAL A 165 41.04 7.47 30.69
C VAL A 165 42.32 8.30 30.83
N ASN A 166 43.34 7.95 30.04
CA ASN A 166 44.49 8.80 29.80
C ASN A 166 44.14 9.90 28.77
N HIS A 167 44.20 11.16 29.21
CA HIS A 167 43.81 12.31 28.37
C HIS A 167 44.69 12.49 27.13
N ASN A 168 46.00 12.23 27.25
CA ASN A 168 46.92 12.39 26.13
C ASN A 168 46.67 11.32 25.07
N GLU A 169 46.40 10.09 25.51
CA GLU A 169 46.08 8.99 24.61
C GLU A 169 44.72 9.21 23.93
N LEU A 170 43.71 9.64 24.69
CA LEU A 170 42.40 9.94 24.12
C LEU A 170 42.48 11.06 23.08
N LYS A 171 43.24 12.14 23.35
CA LYS A 171 43.44 13.24 22.40
C LYS A 171 44.18 12.79 21.13
N ARG A 172 45.07 11.80 21.25
CA ARG A 172 45.77 11.21 20.09
C ARG A 172 44.84 10.41 19.19
N ILE A 173 43.91 9.64 19.76
CA ILE A 173 43.01 8.77 18.99
C ILE A 173 41.72 9.47 18.54
N LEU A 174 41.26 10.49 19.27
CA LEU A 174 40.00 11.18 19.02
C LEU A 174 40.19 12.28 17.96
N LYS A 175 39.62 12.06 16.78
CA LYS A 175 39.55 13.06 15.72
C LYS A 175 38.60 14.21 16.10
N VAL A 176 38.96 15.44 15.74
CA VAL A 176 38.18 16.66 16.01
C VAL A 176 36.75 16.55 15.48
N GLU A 177 36.58 16.08 14.24
CA GLU A 177 35.26 15.90 13.61
C GLU A 177 34.35 14.94 14.40
N LYS A 178 34.92 13.83 14.90
CA LYS A 178 34.18 12.86 15.72
C LYS A 178 33.79 13.45 17.07
N ARG A 179 34.70 14.19 17.70
CA ARG A 179 34.44 14.88 18.97
C ARG A 179 33.25 15.84 18.83
N ASP A 180 33.23 16.63 17.77
CA ASP A 180 32.16 17.60 17.53
C ASP A 180 30.82 16.89 17.26
N SER A 181 30.83 15.74 16.57
CA SER A 181 29.66 14.87 16.41
C SER A 181 29.12 14.38 17.77
N TYR A 182 30.00 13.86 18.63
CA TYR A 182 29.60 13.42 19.98
C TYR A 182 29.02 14.55 20.81
N LEU A 183 29.63 15.74 20.77
CA LEU A 183 29.12 16.90 21.49
C LEU A 183 27.71 17.27 21.00
N LYS A 184 27.46 17.25 19.70
CA LYS A 184 26.15 17.52 19.11
C LYS A 184 25.10 16.49 19.53
N ALA A 185 25.47 15.21 19.60
CA ALA A 185 24.58 14.15 20.08
C ALA A 185 24.27 14.32 21.58
N LEU A 186 25.30 14.48 22.42
CA LEU A 186 25.15 14.62 23.87
C LEU A 186 24.32 15.84 24.27
N LEU A 187 24.38 16.94 23.51
CA LEU A 187 23.57 18.14 23.74
C LEU A 187 22.06 17.92 23.54
N LYS A 188 21.65 16.88 22.80
CA LYS A 188 20.24 16.52 22.63
C LYS A 188 19.69 15.70 23.80
N ILE A 189 20.53 15.29 24.75
CA ILE A 189 20.12 14.50 25.91
C ILE A 189 19.57 15.44 26.99
N GLU A 190 18.34 15.19 27.41
CA GLU A 190 17.67 16.00 28.43
C GLU A 190 18.28 15.83 29.84
N GLY A 191 18.17 16.90 30.65
CA GLY A 191 18.30 16.81 32.10
C GLY A 191 19.73 16.67 32.64
N HIS A 192 20.69 17.50 32.23
CA HIS A 192 22.07 17.55 32.75
C HIS A 192 22.86 16.21 32.76
N LYS A 193 22.27 15.10 32.30
CA LYS A 193 22.76 13.72 32.45
C LYS A 193 24.13 13.51 31.82
N ALA A 194 24.40 14.21 30.73
CA ALA A 194 25.64 14.12 29.95
C ALA A 194 26.61 15.29 30.17
N ILE A 195 26.29 16.26 31.02
CA ILE A 195 27.09 17.50 31.14
C ILE A 195 28.53 17.23 31.56
N ASP A 196 28.75 16.29 32.47
CA ASP A 196 30.08 15.95 32.95
C ASP A 196 30.95 15.31 31.86
N ILE A 197 30.33 14.66 30.87
CA ILE A 197 31.00 14.09 29.69
C ILE A 197 31.23 15.18 28.64
N ILE A 198 30.26 16.09 28.43
CA ILE A 198 30.38 17.24 27.53
C ILE A 198 31.55 18.15 27.94
N ILE A 199 31.64 18.50 29.23
CA ILE A 199 32.72 19.34 29.76
C ILE A 199 34.07 18.65 29.54
N PHE A 200 34.14 17.34 29.83
CA PHE A 200 35.35 16.55 29.62
C PHE A 200 35.80 16.56 28.15
N LEU A 201 34.88 16.31 27.22
CA LEU A 201 35.19 16.31 25.79
C LEU A 201 35.61 17.69 25.27
N ARG A 202 35.05 18.78 25.81
CA ARG A 202 35.48 20.16 25.47
C ARG A 202 36.88 20.49 25.99
N GLY A 203 37.37 19.79 27.01
CA GLY A 203 38.70 19.96 27.57
C GLY A 203 39.83 19.26 26.80
N LEU A 204 39.50 18.41 25.82
CA LEU A 204 40.44 17.68 24.95
C LEU A 204 40.79 18.48 23.70
#